data_AF-A0A6I1KGG8-F1
#
_entry.id   AF-A0A6I1KGG8-F1
#
_cell.length_a   1.000
_cell.length_b   1.000
_cell.length_c   1.000
_cell.angle_alpha   90.00
_cell.angle_beta   90.00
_cell.angle_gamma   90.00
#
_symmetry.space_group_name_H-M   'P 1'
#
loop_
_entity.id
_entity.type
_entity.pdbx_description
1 polymer ?
#
loop_
_entity_poly.entity_id
_entity_poly.type
_entity_poly.pdbx_seq_one_letter_code
_entity_poly.pdbx_strand_id
1 'polypeptide(L)'
;MTGSGKETLDAIMRAMELEKETFDFYTNAEQRTFDPAGKRIFRWLAKAEEAHYLKLTELYNSLDQGGRWVFYGGSTIALEPEGEGMQVGFDTNDLEAMEIAMDIERKGIAYFDELAKKTSDPDGKGMLETLRDEETEHLRIIAEKYKQMAKG
;
A
#
# COMPACT_ATOMS: atom_id res chain seq x y z
N MET A 1 -4.31 -9.11 -21.97
CA MET A 1 -3.65 -8.53 -23.16
C MET A 1 -2.28 -9.18 -23.25
N THR A 2 -1.83 -9.56 -24.44
CA THR A 2 -0.44 -10.00 -24.69
C THR A 2 0.45 -8.76 -24.70
N GLY A 3 0.74 -8.20 -23.53
CA GLY A 3 1.56 -7.00 -23.45
C GLY A 3 3.00 -7.32 -23.84
N SER A 4 3.60 -6.51 -24.72
CA SER A 4 5.03 -6.59 -24.99
C SER A 4 5.81 -6.45 -23.67
N GLY A 5 6.99 -7.07 -23.54
CA GLY A 5 7.80 -6.96 -22.32
C GLY A 5 8.03 -5.51 -21.86
N LYS A 6 8.05 -4.56 -22.81
CA LYS A 6 8.10 -3.12 -22.52
C LYS A 6 6.85 -2.60 -21.80
N GLU A 7 5.65 -3.00 -22.22
CA GLU A 7 4.39 -2.56 -21.59
C GLU A 7 4.28 -3.10 -20.16
N THR A 8 4.78 -4.32 -19.92
CA THR A 8 4.88 -4.87 -18.57
C THR A 8 5.84 -4.04 -17.72
N LEU A 9 7.04 -3.71 -18.22
CA LEU A 9 8.00 -2.88 -17.49
C LEU A 9 7.44 -1.49 -17.18
N ASP A 10 6.78 -0.84 -18.15
CA ASP A 10 6.15 0.47 -17.94
C ASP A 10 5.06 0.39 -16.85
N ALA A 11 4.27 -0.69 -16.82
CA ALA A 11 3.24 -0.90 -15.80
C ALA A 11 3.84 -1.18 -14.40
N ILE A 12 4.94 -1.93 -14.31
CA ILE A 12 5.64 -2.16 -13.05
C ILE A 12 6.32 -0.88 -12.56
N MET A 13 6.92 -0.09 -13.45
CA MET A 13 7.49 1.21 -13.10
C MET A 13 6.42 2.15 -12.54
N ARG A 14 5.23 2.20 -13.16
CA ARG A 14 4.11 2.98 -12.62
C ARG A 14 3.63 2.46 -11.25
N ALA A 15 3.65 1.15 -11.02
CA ALA A 15 3.37 0.57 -9.71
C ALA A 15 4.39 1.07 -8.66
N MET A 16 5.69 1.05 -8.99
CA MET A 16 6.74 1.55 -8.11
C MET A 16 6.55 3.03 -7.76
N GLU A 17 6.17 3.86 -8.72
CA GLU A 17 5.87 5.28 -8.47
C GLU A 17 4.69 5.45 -7.52
N LEU A 18 3.61 4.67 -7.69
CA LEU A 18 2.45 4.67 -6.79
C LEU A 18 2.86 4.31 -5.36
N GLU A 19 3.62 3.23 -5.16
CA GLU A 19 4.08 2.82 -3.84
C GLU A 19 4.97 3.87 -3.20
N LYS A 20 5.85 4.50 -3.98
CA LYS A 20 6.74 5.56 -3.48
C LYS A 20 5.96 6.81 -3.05
N GLU A 21 5.00 7.24 -3.86
CA GLU A 21 4.11 8.38 -3.56
C GLU A 21 3.30 8.11 -2.29
N THR A 22 2.80 6.89 -2.13
CA THR A 22 2.01 6.46 -0.98
C THR A 22 2.86 6.38 0.29
N PHE A 23 4.06 5.80 0.21
CA PHE A 23 5.05 5.81 1.28
C PHE A 23 5.37 7.23 1.78
N ASP A 24 5.60 8.17 0.86
CA ASP A 24 5.92 9.56 1.20
C ASP A 24 4.73 10.24 1.87
N PHE A 25 3.51 9.98 1.38
CA PHE A 25 2.28 10.47 2.00
C PHE A 25 2.14 9.95 3.44
N TYR A 26 2.28 8.64 3.68
CA TYR A 26 2.13 8.07 5.02
C TYR A 26 3.23 8.50 5.98
N THR A 27 4.46 8.67 5.50
CA THR A 27 5.54 9.25 6.30
C THR A 27 5.21 10.69 6.73
N ASN A 28 4.62 11.50 5.83
CA ASN A 28 4.20 12.86 6.15
C ASN A 28 3.01 12.88 7.12
N ALA A 29 2.02 12.02 6.91
CA ALA A 29 0.85 11.88 7.76
C ALA A 29 1.25 11.45 9.18
N GLU A 30 2.16 10.48 9.34
CA GLU A 30 2.71 10.09 10.64
C GLU A 30 3.30 11.29 11.41
N GLN A 31 4.03 12.17 10.72
CA GLN A 31 4.66 13.33 11.35
C GLN A 31 3.65 14.39 11.79
N ARG A 32 2.52 14.51 11.09
CA ARG A 32 1.52 15.55 11.30
C ARG A 32 0.35 15.09 12.18
N THR A 33 0.16 13.79 12.34
CA THR A 33 -0.90 13.25 13.18
C THR A 33 -0.59 13.34 14.67
N PHE A 34 -1.54 13.91 15.41
CA PHE A 34 -1.41 14.09 16.86
C PHE A 34 -1.90 12.88 17.64
N ASP A 35 -2.99 12.24 17.18
CA ASP A 35 -3.51 11.04 17.84
C ASP A 35 -2.48 9.90 17.80
N PRO A 36 -2.04 9.37 18.95
CA PRO A 36 -1.03 8.31 18.99
C PRO A 36 -1.43 7.06 18.21
N ALA A 37 -2.72 6.74 18.15
CA ALA A 37 -3.18 5.57 17.42
C ALA A 37 -3.23 5.79 15.92
N GLY A 38 -3.64 6.97 15.45
CA GLY A 38 -3.53 7.37 14.04
C GLY A 38 -2.06 7.38 13.57
N LYS A 39 -1.16 7.93 14.39
CA LYS A 39 0.28 7.94 14.10
C LYS A 39 0.86 6.54 13.93
N ARG A 40 0.43 5.59 14.77
CA ARG A 40 0.87 4.19 14.67
C ARG A 40 0.43 3.55 13.36
N ILE A 41 -0.79 3.83 12.90
CA ILE A 41 -1.30 3.30 11.62
C ILE A 41 -0.50 3.87 10.46
N PHE A 42 -0.28 5.18 10.39
CA PHE A 42 0.52 5.78 9.32
C PHE A 42 1.97 5.28 9.29
N ARG A 43 2.58 5.05 10.46
CA ARG A 43 3.91 4.42 10.51
C ARG A 43 3.90 3.01 9.94
N TRP A 44 2.90 2.22 10.31
CA TRP A 44 2.76 0.83 9.83
C TRP A 44 2.57 0.79 8.31
N LEU A 45 1.65 1.61 7.78
CA LEU A 45 1.41 1.74 6.35
C LEU A 45 2.67 2.19 5.60
N ALA A 46 3.39 3.21 6.08
CA ALA A 46 4.63 3.64 5.46
C ALA A 46 5.65 2.48 5.35
N LYS A 47 5.81 1.67 6.40
CA LYS A 47 6.70 0.50 6.32
C LYS A 47 6.20 -0.54 5.30
N ALA A 48 4.89 -0.76 5.21
CA ALA A 48 4.28 -1.68 4.24
C ALA A 48 4.56 -1.23 2.80
N GLU A 49 4.30 0.03 2.48
CA GLU A 49 4.50 0.55 1.11
C GLU A 49 5.98 0.64 0.72
N GLU A 50 6.88 0.89 1.69
CA GLU A 50 8.31 0.78 1.44
C GLU A 50 8.69 -0.66 1.03
N ALA A 51 8.11 -1.67 1.69
CA ALA A 51 8.34 -3.06 1.33
C ALA A 51 7.76 -3.40 -0.06
N HIS A 52 6.57 -2.89 -0.40
CA HIS A 52 5.98 -3.04 -1.74
C HIS A 52 6.88 -2.41 -2.81
N TYR A 53 7.32 -1.16 -2.61
CA TYR A 53 8.24 -0.47 -3.52
C TYR A 53 9.53 -1.26 -3.76
N LEU A 54 10.16 -1.76 -2.70
CA LEU A 54 11.39 -2.54 -2.81
C LEU A 54 11.17 -3.85 -3.56
N LYS A 55 10.04 -4.52 -3.32
CA LYS A 55 9.69 -5.76 -4.02
C LYS A 55 9.39 -5.52 -5.50
N LEU A 56 8.69 -4.44 -5.85
CA LEU A 56 8.45 -4.05 -7.23
C LEU A 56 9.75 -3.63 -7.95
N THR A 57 10.69 -3.02 -7.23
CA THR A 57 12.03 -2.73 -7.76
C THR A 57 12.79 -4.02 -8.09
N GLU A 58 12.73 -5.02 -7.21
CA GLU A 58 13.29 -6.35 -7.49
C GLU A 58 12.64 -6.99 -8.72
N LEU A 59 11.31 -6.93 -8.82
CA LEU A 59 10.55 -7.44 -9.95
C LEU A 59 10.97 -6.75 -11.26
N TYR A 60 11.03 -5.41 -11.28
CA TYR A 60 11.42 -4.65 -12.46
C TYR A 60 12.78 -5.10 -12.99
N ASN A 61 13.78 -5.18 -12.10
CA ASN A 61 15.13 -5.61 -12.46
C ASN A 61 15.15 -7.05 -13.02
N SER A 62 14.37 -7.96 -12.43
CA SER A 62 14.27 -9.35 -12.89
C SER A 62 13.60 -9.46 -14.26
N LEU A 63 12.55 -8.67 -14.50
CA LEU A 63 11.86 -8.62 -15.79
C LEU A 63 12.74 -7.99 -16.88
N ASP A 64 13.47 -6.91 -16.58
CA ASP A 64 14.35 -6.22 -17.53
C ASP A 64 15.53 -7.10 -17.97
N GLN A 65 16.13 -7.85 -17.03
CA GLN A 65 17.31 -8.66 -17.31
C GLN A 65 17.01 -10.06 -17.85
N GLY A 66 15.86 -10.64 -17.48
CA GLY A 66 15.59 -12.06 -17.74
C GLY A 66 14.13 -12.40 -18.02
N GLY A 67 13.22 -11.43 -18.02
CA GLY A 67 11.80 -11.66 -18.27
C GLY A 67 11.11 -12.56 -17.24
N ARG A 68 11.66 -12.68 -16.03
CA ARG A 68 11.14 -13.57 -14.98
C ARG A 68 10.41 -12.79 -13.90
N TRP A 69 9.22 -13.27 -13.55
CA TRP A 69 8.50 -12.82 -12.38
C TRP A 69 9.18 -13.32 -11.10
N VAL A 70 9.03 -12.54 -10.03
CA VAL A 70 9.52 -12.92 -8.71
C VAL A 70 8.35 -13.39 -7.85
N PHE A 71 8.62 -14.28 -6.91
CA PHE A 71 7.63 -14.68 -5.95
C PHE A 71 7.46 -13.60 -4.87
N TYR A 72 6.21 -13.33 -4.51
CA TYR A 72 5.87 -12.48 -3.38
C TYR A 72 4.72 -13.10 -2.58
N GLY A 73 5.01 -13.41 -1.31
CA GLY A 73 4.07 -14.05 -0.39
C GLY A 73 3.44 -13.09 0.62
N GLY A 74 3.57 -11.78 0.39
CA GLY A 74 3.09 -10.73 1.28
C GLY A 74 4.18 -10.20 2.22
N SER A 75 3.98 -8.99 2.71
CA SER A 75 4.79 -8.41 3.78
C SER A 75 4.53 -9.15 5.11
N THR A 76 5.51 -9.09 6.01
CA THR A 76 5.39 -9.62 7.39
C THR A 76 5.25 -8.49 8.41
N ILE A 77 4.91 -7.29 7.93
CA ILE A 77 4.89 -6.07 8.72
C ILE A 77 3.58 -6.02 9.47
N ALA A 78 3.61 -6.42 10.74
CA ALA A 78 2.44 -6.39 11.60
C ALA A 78 2.17 -4.98 12.12
N LEU A 79 0.90 -4.59 12.18
CA LEU A 79 0.49 -3.41 12.93
C LEU A 79 0.74 -3.64 14.42
N GLU A 80 1.55 -2.78 15.02
CA GLU A 80 1.85 -2.84 16.45
C GLU A 80 0.54 -2.70 17.27
N PRO A 81 0.41 -3.40 18.42
CA PRO A 81 -0.79 -3.31 19.24
C PRO A 81 -1.00 -1.90 19.80
N GLU A 82 -2.26 -1.56 20.10
CA GLU A 82 -2.57 -0.34 20.82
C GLU A 82 -1.92 -0.36 22.22
N GLY A 83 -1.06 0.62 22.50
CA GLY A 83 -0.51 0.83 23.85
C GLY A 83 -1.48 1.64 24.72
N GLU A 84 -1.19 1.72 26.02
CA GLU A 84 -1.92 2.50 27.04
C GLU A 84 -1.74 4.04 26.89
N GLY A 85 -1.59 4.52 25.66
CA GLY A 85 -1.53 5.96 25.38
C GLY A 85 -2.90 6.61 25.58
N MET A 86 -2.91 7.78 26.20
CA MET A 86 -4.14 8.57 26.36
C MET A 86 -4.73 8.89 24.98
N GLN A 87 -6.01 8.56 24.77
CA GLN A 87 -6.75 9.04 23.61
C GLN A 87 -6.78 10.57 23.69
N VAL A 88 -6.08 11.23 22.78
CA VAL A 88 -6.09 12.68 22.66
C VAL A 88 -7.20 13.03 21.66
N GLY A 89 -7.94 14.11 21.91
CA GLY A 89 -9.05 14.51 21.04
C GLY A 89 -8.62 14.63 19.58
N PHE A 90 -9.50 14.22 18.67
CA PHE A 90 -9.23 14.17 17.24
C PHE A 90 -9.24 15.59 16.63
N ASP A 91 -8.26 15.90 15.78
CA ASP A 91 -8.30 17.07 14.93
C ASP A 91 -8.96 16.72 13.58
N THR A 92 -9.62 17.69 12.96
CA THR A 92 -10.20 17.54 11.62
C THR A 92 -9.15 17.13 10.59
N ASN A 93 -7.91 17.58 10.79
CA ASN A 93 -6.77 17.23 9.94
C ASN A 93 -6.44 15.72 9.98
N ASP A 94 -6.64 15.04 11.13
CA ASP A 94 -6.36 13.61 11.25
C ASP A 94 -7.44 12.77 10.54
N LEU A 95 -8.71 13.21 10.60
CA LEU A 95 -9.80 12.56 9.84
C LEU A 95 -9.64 12.76 8.34
N GLU A 96 -9.27 13.96 7.89
CA GLU A 96 -9.00 14.25 6.48
C GLU A 96 -7.85 13.40 5.94
N ALA A 97 -6.76 13.26 6.71
CA ALA A 97 -5.65 12.39 6.33
C ALA A 97 -6.07 10.92 6.17
N MET A 98 -6.96 10.42 7.04
CA MET A 98 -7.52 9.07 6.94
C MET A 98 -8.46 8.91 5.73
N GLU A 99 -9.23 9.94 5.36
CA GLU A 99 -10.04 9.92 4.14
C GLU A 99 -9.19 9.82 2.88
N ILE A 100 -8.13 10.64 2.81
CA ILE A 100 -7.16 10.60 1.71
C ILE A 100 -6.48 9.23 1.65
N ALA A 101 -6.07 8.68 2.80
CA ALA A 101 -5.49 7.34 2.87
C ALA A 101 -6.42 6.28 2.28
N MET A 102 -7.70 6.28 2.65
CA MET A 102 -8.68 5.35 2.07
C MET A 102 -8.82 5.49 0.54
N ASP A 103 -8.71 6.71 0.01
CA ASP A 103 -8.73 6.94 -1.45
C ASP A 103 -7.47 6.48 -2.15
N ILE A 104 -6.31 6.62 -1.51
CA ILE A 104 -5.04 6.09 -2.02
C ILE A 104 -5.12 4.57 -2.12
N GLU A 105 -5.52 3.90 -1.03
CA GLU A 105 -5.67 2.43 -1.02
C GLU A 105 -6.64 1.94 -2.09
N ARG A 106 -7.80 2.60 -2.26
CA ARG A 106 -8.76 2.25 -3.31
C ARG A 106 -8.14 2.31 -4.71
N LYS A 107 -7.27 3.29 -4.97
CA LYS A 107 -6.58 3.42 -6.27
C LYS A 107 -5.52 2.34 -6.44
N GLY A 108 -4.76 2.02 -5.39
CA GLY A 108 -3.79 0.91 -5.36
C GLY A 108 -4.46 -0.43 -5.67
N ILE A 109 -5.53 -0.77 -4.94
CA ILE A 109 -6.37 -1.97 -5.18
C ILE A 109 -6.81 -2.05 -6.63
N ALA A 110 -7.41 -0.98 -7.15
CA ALA A 110 -7.91 -0.95 -8.53
C ALA A 110 -6.78 -1.13 -9.56
N TYR A 111 -5.60 -0.54 -9.29
CA TYR A 111 -4.44 -0.63 -10.17
C TYR A 111 -3.88 -2.06 -10.22
N PHE A 112 -3.63 -2.69 -9.06
CA PHE A 112 -3.12 -4.05 -9.00
C PHE A 112 -4.12 -5.08 -9.53
N ASP A 113 -5.41 -4.92 -9.26
CA ASP A 113 -6.44 -5.80 -9.79
C ASP A 113 -6.51 -5.75 -11.33
N GLU A 114 -6.46 -4.55 -11.92
CA GLU A 114 -6.42 -4.38 -13.37
C GLU A 114 -5.13 -4.92 -13.99
N LEU A 115 -4.00 -4.78 -13.29
CA LEU A 115 -2.73 -5.32 -13.77
C LEU A 115 -2.72 -6.86 -13.70
N ALA A 116 -3.20 -7.45 -12.62
CA ALA A 116 -3.34 -8.90 -12.45
C ALA A 116 -4.25 -9.53 -13.54
N LYS A 117 -5.36 -8.88 -13.88
CA LYS A 117 -6.26 -9.32 -14.97
C LYS A 117 -5.59 -9.31 -16.35
N LYS A 118 -4.62 -8.40 -16.55
CA LYS A 118 -3.91 -8.24 -17.83
C LYS A 118 -2.69 -9.16 -17.94
N THR A 119 -2.12 -9.57 -16.81
CA THR A 119 -0.98 -10.49 -16.72
C THR A 119 -1.41 -11.94 -17.02
N SER A 120 -0.73 -12.56 -17.99
CA SER A 120 -0.99 -13.96 -18.36
C SER A 120 -0.07 -14.96 -17.65
N ASP A 121 1.06 -14.49 -17.13
CA ASP A 121 1.99 -15.30 -16.37
C ASP A 121 1.38 -15.64 -14.99
N PRO A 122 1.30 -16.92 -14.60
CA PRO A 122 0.65 -17.31 -13.36
C PRO A 122 1.39 -16.81 -12.11
N ASP A 123 2.73 -16.76 -12.13
CA ASP A 123 3.52 -16.27 -11.01
C ASP A 123 3.35 -14.76 -10.87
N GLY A 124 3.35 -14.06 -12.01
CA GLY A 124 3.09 -12.63 -12.04
C GLY A 124 1.69 -12.26 -11.59
N LYS A 125 0.68 -13.02 -12.02
CA LYS A 125 -0.69 -12.84 -11.55
C LYS A 125 -0.78 -13.05 -10.05
N GLY A 126 -0.19 -14.12 -9.52
CA GLY A 126 -0.20 -14.41 -8.08
C GLY A 126 0.44 -13.29 -7.26
N MET A 127 1.61 -12.80 -7.69
CA MET A 127 2.28 -11.67 -7.03
C MET A 127 1.42 -10.40 -6.98
N LEU A 128 0.76 -10.05 -8.09
CA LEU A 128 -0.08 -8.85 -8.19
C LEU A 128 -1.38 -8.99 -7.37
N GLU A 129 -1.95 -10.20 -7.32
CA GLU A 129 -3.09 -10.50 -6.45
C GLU A 129 -2.71 -10.38 -4.97
N THR A 130 -1.51 -10.82 -4.58
CA THR A 130 -0.99 -10.63 -3.21
C THR A 130 -0.90 -9.14 -2.85
N LEU A 131 -0.32 -8.29 -3.71
CA LEU A 131 -0.24 -6.84 -3.48
C LEU A 131 -1.63 -6.22 -3.33
N ARG A 132 -2.56 -6.52 -4.25
CA ARG A 132 -3.96 -6.06 -4.16
C ARG A 132 -4.61 -6.46 -2.82
N ASP A 133 -4.36 -7.67 -2.35
CA ASP A 133 -4.96 -8.18 -1.12
C ASP A 133 -4.38 -7.48 0.12
N GLU A 134 -3.09 -7.11 0.11
CA GLU A 134 -2.49 -6.25 1.14
C GLU A 134 -3.12 -4.84 1.16
N GLU A 135 -3.26 -4.18 0.00
CA GLU A 135 -3.94 -2.86 -0.06
C GLU A 135 -5.40 -2.93 0.41
N THR A 136 -6.06 -4.08 0.16
CA THR A 136 -7.42 -4.32 0.64
C THR A 136 -7.48 -4.39 2.17
N GLU A 137 -6.48 -5.01 2.79
CA GLU A 137 -6.36 -5.08 4.24
C GLU A 137 -5.96 -3.72 4.85
N HIS A 138 -5.07 -2.97 4.19
CA HIS A 138 -4.75 -1.58 4.54
C HIS A 138 -6.01 -0.73 4.59
N LEU A 139 -6.81 -0.74 3.52
CA LEU A 139 -8.09 -0.04 3.45
C LEU A 139 -9.04 -0.43 4.58
N ARG A 140 -9.14 -1.73 4.89
CA ARG A 140 -10.00 -2.24 5.97
C ARG A 140 -9.60 -1.63 7.31
N ILE A 141 -8.31 -1.66 7.63
CA ILE A 141 -7.77 -1.14 8.90
C ILE A 141 -7.97 0.38 8.99
N ILE A 142 -7.67 1.13 7.93
CA ILE A 142 -7.88 2.58 7.89
C ILE A 142 -9.36 2.92 8.09
N ALA A 143 -10.26 2.24 7.38
CA ALA A 143 -11.70 2.48 7.48
C ALA A 143 -12.27 2.16 8.88
N GLU A 144 -11.74 1.12 9.53
CA GLU A 144 -12.09 0.81 10.92
C GLU A 144 -11.62 1.91 11.87
N LYS A 145 -10.39 2.40 11.70
CA LYS A 145 -9.88 3.48 12.55
C LYS A 145 -10.65 4.78 12.34
N TYR A 146 -10.87 5.17 11.09
CA TYR A 146 -11.65 6.36 10.76
C TYR A 146 -13.03 6.33 11.44
N LYS A 147 -13.74 5.19 11.39
CA LYS A 147 -15.04 5.04 12.06
C LYS A 147 -14.97 5.17 13.58
N GLN A 148 -13.86 4.78 14.21
CA GLN A 148 -13.66 4.96 15.64
C GLN A 148 -13.40 6.43 15.97
N MET A 149 -12.55 7.09 15.19
CA MET A 149 -12.20 8.51 15.35
C MET A 149 -13.39 9.43 15.10
N ALA A 150 -14.23 9.14 14.10
CA ALA A 150 -15.39 9.96 13.75
C ALA A 150 -16.58 9.81 14.71
N LYS A 151 -16.54 8.83 15.64
CA LYS A 151 -17.61 8.58 16.63
C LYS A 151 -17.30 9.10 18.03
N GLY A 152 -16.04 9.46 18.30
CA GLY A 152 -15.61 10.05 19.57
C GLY A 152 -15.66 11.57 19.51
#